data_AF-A0A3P7QWG2-F1
#
_entry.id   AF-A0A3P7QWG2-F1
#
_cell.length_a   1.000
_cell.length_b   1.000
_cell.length_c   1.000
_cell.angle_alpha   90.00
_cell.angle_beta   90.00
_cell.angle_gamma   90.00
#
_symmetry.space_group_name_H-M   'P 1'
#
loop_
_entity.id
_entity.type
_entity.pdbx_description
1 polymer ?
#
loop_
_entity_poly.entity_id
_entity_poly.type
_entity_poly.pdbx_seq_one_letter_code
_entity_poly.pdbx_strand_id
1 'polypeptide(L)'
;DITGPTGEPAKIVYESVNDRWEVALTVSDKGFQQISFVNSIATMKGGRHVDYVADQMVAKLIDVIKKKAKSFGSKCELSEKFTKQAINCGIVDAVLAWVRFKQQEDMNKKCSGKKTTKLKGIPKLEDANDAGTKNSQLCTLILTEGDSAKTLAVSGLGVVGRD
;
A
#
# COMPACT_ATOMS: atom_id res chain seq x y z
N ASP A 1 15.49 25.92 13.09
CA ASP A 1 14.19 25.91 13.77
C ASP A 1 13.13 25.24 12.92
N ILE A 2 12.42 24.26 13.49
CA ILE A 2 11.28 23.61 12.84
C ILE A 2 10.09 24.54 13.05
N THR A 3 9.85 25.43 12.10
CA THR A 3 8.68 26.33 12.09
C THR A 3 7.48 25.55 11.58
N GLY A 4 6.38 25.56 12.33
CA GLY A 4 5.12 24.99 11.92
C GLY A 4 4.47 25.78 10.76
N PRO A 5 3.39 25.25 10.16
CA PRO A 5 2.75 25.85 8.98
C PRO A 5 2.19 27.26 9.19
N THR A 6 2.05 27.72 10.44
CA THR A 6 1.54 29.03 10.84
C THR A 6 2.63 30.01 11.28
N GLY A 7 3.92 29.66 11.17
CA GLY A 7 5.04 30.47 11.67
C GLY A 7 5.27 30.36 13.18
N GLU A 8 4.46 29.58 13.88
CA GLU A 8 4.67 29.20 15.29
C GLU A 8 5.71 28.07 15.39
N PRO A 9 6.43 27.93 16.53
CA PRO A 9 7.31 26.79 16.75
C PRO A 9 6.53 25.47 16.63
N ALA A 10 7.01 24.56 15.79
CA ALA A 10 6.30 23.32 15.53
C ALA A 10 6.15 22.52 16.83
N LYS A 11 4.90 22.14 17.16
CA LYS A 11 4.64 21.30 18.32
C LYS A 11 5.22 19.91 18.07
N ILE A 12 6.19 19.52 18.89
CA ILE A 12 6.81 18.19 18.85
C ILE A 12 6.18 17.35 19.95
N VAL A 13 5.70 16.16 19.59
CA VAL A 13 5.27 15.12 20.52
C VAL A 13 6.38 14.10 20.56
N TYR A 14 6.95 13.85 21.73
CA TYR A 14 8.04 12.89 21.93
C TYR A 14 7.66 11.90 23.03
N GLU A 15 8.04 10.64 22.84
CA GLU A 15 7.83 9.56 23.80
C GLU A 15 9.00 8.59 23.78
N SER A 16 9.56 8.30 24.96
CA SER A 16 10.47 7.17 25.17
C SER A 16 9.63 5.94 25.53
N VAL A 17 9.42 5.07 24.54
CA VAL A 17 8.55 3.89 24.68
C VAL A 17 9.21 2.83 25.57
N ASN A 18 10.52 2.63 25.41
CA ASN A 18 11.36 1.75 26.24
C ASN A 18 12.85 2.01 25.93
N ASP A 19 13.75 1.27 26.59
CA ASP A 19 15.22 1.37 26.44
C ASP A 19 15.75 1.24 25.00
N ARG A 20 14.95 0.73 24.06
CA ARG A 20 15.33 0.53 22.65
C ARG A 20 14.54 1.37 21.66
N TRP A 21 13.51 2.08 22.10
CA TRP A 21 12.58 2.78 21.21
C TRP A 21 12.22 4.16 21.74
N GLU A 22 12.60 5.15 20.96
CA GLU A 22 12.22 6.55 21.15
C GLU A 22 11.54 7.02 19.86
N VAL A 23 10.41 7.72 20.01
CA VAL A 23 9.62 8.18 18.87
C VAL A 23 9.27 9.65 19.06
N ALA A 24 9.47 10.44 18.02
CA ALA A 24 9.02 11.83 17.95
C ALA A 24 8.16 12.04 16.70
N LEU A 25 7.11 12.85 16.84
CA LEU A 25 6.20 13.23 15.77
C LEU A 25 6.01 14.75 15.78
N THR A 26 6.00 15.35 14.60
CA THR A 26 5.60 16.74 14.40
C THR A 26 4.90 16.92 13.06
N VAL A 27 4.25 18.06 12.86
CA VAL A 27 3.55 18.38 11.62
C VAL A 27 4.56 18.80 10.55
N SER A 28 4.40 18.25 9.35
CA SER A 28 5.23 18.56 8.17
C SER A 28 4.40 19.31 7.13
N ASP A 29 5.03 20.26 6.44
CA ASP A 29 4.48 21.08 5.36
C ASP A 29 4.67 20.45 3.96
N LYS A 30 5.65 19.56 3.79
CA LYS A 30 6.04 18.95 2.51
C LYS A 30 5.62 17.48 2.35
N GLY A 31 4.62 17.05 3.11
CA GLY A 31 4.17 15.66 3.14
C GLY A 31 4.97 14.80 4.12
N PHE A 32 4.96 13.47 3.91
CA PHE A 32 5.61 12.54 4.85
C PHE A 32 7.13 12.69 4.80
N GLN A 33 7.71 13.02 5.95
CA GLN A 33 9.15 13.09 6.17
C GLN A 33 9.49 12.21 7.36
N GLN A 34 10.60 11.47 7.26
CA GLN A 34 11.06 10.59 8.32
C GLN A 34 12.55 10.80 8.55
N ILE A 35 12.94 10.80 9.82
CA ILE A 35 14.32 10.78 10.26
C ILE A 35 14.40 9.67 11.30
N SER A 36 15.20 8.64 11.04
CA SER A 36 15.30 7.47 11.91
C SER A 36 16.73 7.00 12.04
N PHE A 37 17.03 6.43 13.21
CA PHE A 37 18.32 5.88 13.56
C PHE A 37 18.14 4.47 14.11
N VAL A 38 18.97 3.53 13.66
CA VAL A 38 19.02 2.16 14.20
C VAL A 38 20.46 1.89 14.60
N ASN A 39 20.70 1.61 15.89
CA ASN A 39 22.05 1.41 16.45
C ASN A 39 23.04 2.52 16.04
N SER A 40 22.61 3.78 16.19
CA SER A 40 23.38 4.98 15.82
C SER A 40 23.65 5.16 14.32
N ILE A 41 22.99 4.39 13.44
CA ILE A 41 23.09 4.53 11.99
C ILE A 41 21.85 5.26 11.45
N ALA A 42 22.05 6.36 10.74
CA ALA A 42 20.98 7.13 10.10
C ALA A 42 20.39 6.37 8.90
N THR A 43 19.13 5.95 8.99
CA THR A 43 18.41 5.25 7.92
C THR A 43 17.64 6.24 7.05
N MET A 44 18.36 6.98 6.19
CA MET A 44 17.81 8.06 5.35
C MET A 44 16.67 7.61 4.43
N LYS A 45 16.73 6.36 3.93
CA LYS A 45 15.69 5.76 3.07
C LYS A 45 14.56 5.07 3.86
N GLY A 46 14.62 5.12 5.19
CA GLY A 46 13.72 4.40 6.08
C GLY A 46 14.03 2.91 6.15
N GLY A 47 12.98 2.09 6.31
CA GLY A 47 13.08 0.65 6.46
C GLY A 47 11.93 0.10 7.30
N ARG A 48 11.97 -1.21 7.57
CA ARG A 48 10.88 -1.91 8.29
C ARG A 48 10.56 -1.30 9.67
N HIS A 49 11.54 -0.75 10.36
CA HIS A 49 11.35 -0.09 11.66
C HIS A 49 10.53 1.21 11.53
N VAL A 50 10.72 1.95 10.44
CA VAL A 50 9.94 3.17 10.15
C VAL A 50 8.51 2.79 9.82
N ASP A 51 8.32 1.85 8.89
CA ASP A 51 6.99 1.38 8.48
C ASP A 51 6.21 0.85 9.68
N TYR A 52 6.86 0.04 10.53
CA TYR A 52 6.26 -0.50 11.75
C TYR A 52 5.71 0.56 12.70
N VAL A 53 6.43 1.67 12.89
CA VAL A 53 5.98 2.78 13.76
C VAL A 53 4.92 3.61 13.05
N ALA A 54 5.15 3.96 11.77
CA ALA A 54 4.24 4.79 10.98
C ALA A 54 2.86 4.13 10.84
N ASP A 55 2.79 2.85 10.50
CA ASP A 55 1.53 2.12 10.33
C ASP A 55 0.71 2.08 11.63
N GLN A 56 1.37 1.85 12.77
CA GLN A 56 0.72 1.89 14.08
C GLN A 56 0.16 3.26 14.43
N MET A 57 0.92 4.32 14.15
CA MET A 57 0.47 5.70 14.39
C MET A 57 -0.71 6.06 13.50
N VAL A 58 -0.62 5.75 12.20
CA VAL A 58 -1.69 6.00 11.22
C VAL A 58 -2.97 5.25 11.61
N ALA A 59 -2.88 3.97 11.96
CA ALA A 59 -4.04 3.18 12.38
C ALA A 59 -4.75 3.79 13.60
N LYS A 60 -3.98 4.13 14.65
CA LYS A 60 -4.52 4.76 15.86
C LYS A 60 -5.16 6.13 15.57
N LEU A 61 -4.51 6.96 14.76
CA LEU A 61 -5.03 8.28 14.38
C LEU A 61 -6.32 8.17 13.57
N ILE A 62 -6.41 7.24 12.63
CA ILE A 62 -7.64 6.97 11.87
C ILE A 62 -8.80 6.62 12.80
N ASP A 63 -8.58 5.76 13.79
CA ASP A 63 -9.62 5.38 14.75
C ASP A 63 -10.08 6.55 15.63
N VAL A 64 -9.15 7.40 16.07
CA VAL A 64 -9.46 8.62 16.83
C VAL A 64 -10.29 9.59 15.97
N ILE A 65 -9.91 9.79 14.71
CA ILE A 65 -10.62 10.66 13.77
C ILE A 65 -12.03 10.11 13.51
N LYS A 66 -12.17 8.80 13.26
CA LYS A 66 -13.49 8.15 13.10
C LYS A 66 -14.39 8.32 14.33
N LYS A 67 -13.84 8.18 15.53
CA LYS A 67 -14.59 8.40 16.79
C LYS A 67 -15.01 9.86 16.94
N LYS A 68 -14.12 10.82 16.66
CA LYS A 68 -14.46 12.26 16.67
C LYS A 68 -15.51 12.63 15.61
N ALA A 69 -15.42 12.06 14.41
CA ALA A 69 -16.41 12.26 13.34
C ALA A 69 -17.79 11.72 13.74
N LYS A 70 -17.87 10.61 14.49
CA LYS A 70 -19.13 10.14 15.08
C LYS A 70 -19.68 11.08 16.17
N SER A 71 -18.81 11.83 16.85
CA SER A 71 -19.20 12.85 17.83
C SER A 71 -19.50 14.23 17.21
N PHE A 72 -19.24 14.40 15.91
CA PHE A 72 -19.68 15.58 15.19
C PHE A 72 -21.22 15.54 15.19
N GLY A 73 -21.84 16.33 16.07
CA GLY A 73 -23.29 16.35 16.31
C GLY A 73 -24.14 16.82 15.12
N SER A 74 -23.54 16.92 13.94
CA SER A 74 -24.19 17.22 12.67
C SER A 74 -23.74 16.21 11.61
N LYS A 75 -24.72 15.55 10.98
CA LYS A 75 -24.48 14.75 9.78
C LYS A 75 -24.54 15.68 8.58
N CYS A 76 -23.46 15.75 7.81
CA CYS A 76 -23.50 16.32 6.48
C CYS A 76 -24.04 15.24 5.52
N GLU A 77 -25.36 15.19 5.37
CA GLU A 77 -26.00 14.36 4.37
C GLU A 77 -25.96 15.10 3.04
N LEU A 78 -25.02 14.72 2.17
CA LEU A 78 -24.90 15.29 0.84
C LEU A 78 -26.10 14.84 0.01
N SER A 79 -26.80 15.81 -0.61
CA SER A 79 -27.93 15.50 -1.49
C SER A 79 -27.53 14.58 -2.64
N GLU A 80 -28.43 13.71 -3.09
CA GLU A 80 -28.18 12.85 -4.25
C GLU A 80 -27.77 13.65 -5.50
N LYS A 81 -28.28 14.88 -5.64
CA LYS A 81 -27.92 15.78 -6.75
C LYS A 81 -26.44 16.16 -6.70
N PHE A 82 -25.91 16.44 -5.51
CA PHE A 82 -24.49 16.74 -5.31
C PHE A 82 -23.62 15.51 -5.59
N THR A 83 -24.02 14.33 -5.10
CA THR A 83 -23.30 13.08 -5.35
C THR A 83 -23.26 12.73 -6.84
N LYS A 84 -24.37 12.91 -7.58
CA LYS A 84 -24.41 12.72 -9.04
C LYS A 84 -23.51 13.71 -9.78
N GLN A 85 -23.46 14.97 -9.35
CA GLN A 85 -22.54 15.96 -9.91
C GLN A 85 -21.08 15.63 -9.61
N ALA A 86 -20.78 15.13 -8.41
CA ALA A 86 -19.44 14.71 -8.02
C ALA A 86 -18.97 13.46 -8.80
N ILE A 87 -19.86 12.50 -9.06
CA ILE A 87 -19.51 11.34 -9.91
C ILE A 87 -19.18 11.80 -11.34
N ASN A 88 -19.95 12.77 -11.86
CA ASN A 88 -19.73 13.31 -13.21
C ASN A 88 -18.58 14.32 -13.31
N CYS A 89 -17.96 14.73 -12.20
CA CYS A 89 -16.83 15.68 -12.25
C CYS A 89 -15.48 15.01 -12.54
N GLY A 90 -15.47 13.71 -12.84
CA GLY A 90 -14.26 12.96 -13.20
C GLY A 90 -13.36 12.63 -12.00
N ILE A 91 -13.76 12.98 -10.78
CA ILE A 91 -12.98 12.62 -9.58
C ILE A 91 -12.93 11.10 -9.38
N VAL A 92 -13.98 10.38 -9.80
CA VAL A 92 -14.03 8.93 -9.77
C VAL A 92 -13.00 8.33 -10.73
N ASP A 93 -12.86 8.90 -11.93
CA ASP A 93 -11.88 8.45 -12.92
C ASP A 93 -10.44 8.75 -12.47
N ALA A 94 -10.22 9.92 -11.85
CA ALA A 94 -8.92 10.28 -11.27
C ALA A 94 -8.52 9.34 -10.13
N VAL A 95 -9.47 8.99 -9.24
CA VAL A 95 -9.25 8.03 -8.16
C VAL A 95 -9.00 6.63 -8.72
N LEU A 96 -9.77 6.18 -9.71
CA LEU A 96 -9.56 4.89 -10.39
C LEU A 96 -8.19 4.82 -11.08
N ALA A 97 -7.75 5.88 -11.74
CA ALA A 97 -6.43 5.96 -12.36
C ALA A 97 -5.31 5.88 -11.30
N TRP A 98 -5.47 6.59 -10.18
CA TRP A 98 -4.52 6.50 -9.07
C TRP A 98 -4.49 5.10 -8.42
N VAL A 99 -5.64 4.46 -8.23
CA VAL A 99 -5.74 3.08 -7.73
C VAL A 99 -4.99 2.11 -8.64
N ARG A 100 -5.17 2.22 -9.97
CA ARG A 100 -4.43 1.43 -10.96
C ARG A 100 -2.93 1.70 -10.89
N PHE A 101 -2.53 2.97 -10.76
CA PHE A 101 -1.12 3.36 -10.65
C PHE A 101 -0.46 2.77 -9.40
N LYS A 102 -1.16 2.78 -8.26
CA LYS A 102 -0.69 2.17 -7.02
C LYS A 102 -0.57 0.64 -7.13
N GLN A 103 -1.55 -0.01 -7.75
CA GLN A 103 -1.46 -1.45 -8.03
C GLN A 103 -0.27 -1.79 -8.92
N GLN A 104 0.04 -0.94 -9.91
CA GLN A 104 1.19 -1.11 -10.80
C GLN A 104 2.52 -0.89 -10.06
N GLU A 105 2.59 0.09 -9.16
CA GLU A 105 3.76 0.34 -8.30
C GLU A 105 4.03 -0.85 -7.36
N ASP A 106 2.98 -1.42 -6.76
CA ASP A 106 3.07 -2.60 -5.92
C ASP A 106 3.48 -3.85 -6.71
N MET A 107 3.00 -4.00 -7.95
CA MET A 107 3.43 -5.07 -8.86
C MET A 107 4.92 -4.96 -9.20
N ASN A 108 5.42 -3.76 -9.49
CA ASN A 108 6.84 -3.54 -9.78
C ASN A 108 7.73 -3.87 -8.58
N LYS A 109 7.28 -3.63 -7.35
CA LYS A 109 8.01 -4.01 -6.12
C LYS A 109 8.02 -5.51 -5.88
N LYS A 110 6.94 -6.22 -6.24
CA LYS A 110 6.84 -7.69 -6.11
C LYS A 110 7.68 -8.46 -7.14
N CYS A 111 8.06 -7.83 -8.25
CA CYS A 111 8.98 -8.39 -9.26
C CYS A 111 10.48 -8.19 -8.93
N SER A 112 10.82 -7.74 -7.72
CA SER A 112 12.21 -7.44 -7.33
C SER A 112 13.04 -8.72 -7.07
N GLY A 113 13.76 -9.16 -8.11
CA GLY A 113 15.14 -9.63 -8.05
C GLY A 113 15.49 -10.98 -7.41
N LYS A 114 14.58 -11.67 -6.71
CA LYS A 114 14.82 -13.01 -6.15
C LYS A 114 13.88 -14.04 -6.78
N LYS A 115 14.45 -15.17 -7.22
CA LYS A 115 13.68 -16.34 -7.70
C LYS A 115 12.82 -16.85 -6.54
N THR A 116 11.52 -16.58 -6.59
CA THR A 116 10.54 -17.07 -5.60
C THR A 116 9.79 -18.24 -6.17
N THR A 117 9.53 -19.26 -5.36
CA THR A 117 8.79 -20.48 -5.76
C THR A 117 7.28 -20.28 -5.85
N LYS A 118 6.71 -19.21 -5.28
CA LYS A 118 5.27 -18.87 -5.39
C LYS A 118 5.07 -17.37 -5.40
N LEU A 119 4.39 -16.84 -6.41
CA LEU A 119 4.11 -15.42 -6.53
C LEU A 119 2.80 -15.09 -5.80
N LYS A 120 2.89 -14.54 -4.59
CA LYS A 120 1.70 -14.14 -3.82
C LYS A 120 1.23 -12.74 -4.22
N GLY A 121 -0.08 -12.60 -4.45
CA GLY A 121 -0.74 -11.31 -4.63
C GLY A 121 -1.00 -10.89 -6.07
N ILE A 122 -0.99 -11.84 -7.01
CA ILE A 122 -1.54 -11.68 -8.36
C ILE A 122 -2.86 -12.48 -8.42
N PRO A 123 -4.04 -11.83 -8.34
CA PRO A 123 -5.32 -12.52 -8.11
C PRO A 123 -5.73 -13.50 -9.21
N LYS A 124 -5.16 -13.35 -10.41
CA LYS A 124 -5.51 -14.14 -11.60
C LYS A 124 -4.38 -15.05 -12.07
N LEU A 125 -3.26 -15.13 -11.35
CA LEU A 125 -2.15 -16.01 -11.72
C LEU A 125 -2.43 -17.43 -11.24
N GLU A 126 -2.25 -18.41 -12.11
CA GLU A 126 -2.20 -19.83 -11.77
C GLU A 126 -0.75 -20.30 -11.97
N ASP A 127 0.00 -20.47 -10.87
CA ASP A 127 1.39 -20.92 -10.92
C ASP A 127 1.45 -22.43 -11.24
N ALA A 128 2.37 -22.83 -12.12
CA ALA A 128 2.74 -24.24 -12.28
C ALA A 128 3.42 -24.75 -11.00
N ASN A 129 3.31 -26.05 -10.72
CA ASN A 129 3.84 -26.65 -9.49
C ASN A 129 5.36 -26.47 -9.36
N ASP A 130 6.08 -26.57 -10.50
CA ASP A 130 7.53 -26.44 -10.57
C ASP A 130 8.02 -25.01 -10.87
N ALA A 131 7.11 -24.03 -10.97
CA ALA A 131 7.46 -22.63 -11.23
C ALA A 131 8.38 -22.07 -10.12
N GLY A 132 9.51 -21.48 -10.53
CA GLY A 132 10.49 -20.91 -9.61
C GLY A 132 11.39 -21.93 -8.89
N THR A 133 11.21 -23.25 -9.09
CA THR A 133 12.05 -24.31 -8.50
C THR A 133 13.32 -24.58 -9.32
N LYS A 134 14.01 -25.71 -9.08
CA LYS A 134 15.13 -26.19 -9.91
C LYS A 134 14.69 -26.71 -11.27
N ASN A 135 13.41 -27.07 -11.43
CA ASN A 135 12.84 -27.57 -12.68
C ASN A 135 12.17 -26.47 -13.50
N SER A 136 12.26 -25.21 -13.07
CA SER A 136 11.53 -24.10 -13.69
C SER A 136 11.82 -23.91 -15.18
N GLN A 137 12.96 -24.40 -15.69
CA GLN A 137 13.29 -24.37 -17.11
C GLN A 137 12.41 -25.28 -17.98
N LEU A 138 11.68 -26.22 -17.37
CA LEU A 138 10.71 -27.09 -18.06
C LEU A 138 9.31 -26.48 -18.09
N CYS A 139 9.04 -25.50 -17.22
CA CYS A 139 7.74 -24.84 -17.16
C CYS A 139 7.56 -23.87 -18.33
N THR A 140 6.34 -23.80 -18.86
CA THR A 140 5.96 -22.84 -19.90
C THR A 140 4.98 -21.82 -19.34
N LEU A 141 5.24 -20.52 -19.56
CA LEU A 141 4.30 -19.46 -19.24
C LEU A 141 3.31 -19.26 -20.38
N ILE A 142 2.03 -19.47 -20.11
CA ILE A 142 0.95 -19.19 -21.06
C ILE A 142 0.37 -17.81 -20.76
N LEU A 143 0.51 -16.89 -21.71
CA LEU A 143 -0.11 -15.56 -21.65
C LEU A 143 -1.42 -15.58 -22.46
N THR A 144 -2.52 -15.18 -21.83
CA THR A 144 -3.84 -15.18 -22.46
C THR A 144 -4.39 -13.76 -22.55
N GLU A 145 -4.94 -13.40 -23.70
CA GLU A 145 -5.65 -12.13 -23.87
C GLU A 145 -7.05 -12.24 -23.23
N GLY A 146 -7.18 -11.74 -22.01
CA GLY A 146 -8.45 -11.67 -21.28
C GLY A 146 -8.88 -12.95 -20.56
N ASP A 147 -9.97 -12.85 -19.80
CA ASP A 147 -10.45 -13.93 -18.92
C ASP A 147 -11.06 -15.12 -19.69
N SER A 148 -11.59 -14.87 -20.91
CA SER A 148 -12.16 -15.91 -21.77
C SER A 148 -11.08 -16.89 -22.24
N ALA A 149 -9.96 -16.38 -22.75
CA ALA A 149 -8.82 -17.21 -23.15
C ALA A 149 -8.14 -17.87 -21.94
N LYS A 150 -8.07 -17.18 -20.79
CA LYS A 150 -7.59 -17.77 -19.53
C LYS A 150 -8.39 -19.02 -19.16
N THR A 151 -9.71 -18.94 -19.19
CA THR A 151 -10.58 -20.05 -18.80
C THR A 151 -10.35 -21.28 -19.68
N LEU A 152 -10.20 -21.06 -20.99
CA LEU A 152 -9.87 -22.12 -21.94
C LEU A 152 -8.50 -22.75 -21.64
N ALA A 153 -7.47 -21.94 -21.42
CA ALA A 153 -6.13 -22.44 -21.09
C ALA A 153 -6.14 -23.26 -19.78
N VAL A 154 -6.83 -22.78 -18.74
CA VAL A 154 -6.97 -23.48 -17.45
C VAL A 154 -7.70 -24.82 -17.61
N SER A 155 -8.71 -24.89 -18.49
CA SER A 155 -9.40 -26.16 -18.78
C SER A 155 -8.48 -27.18 -19.44
N GLY A 156 -7.56 -26.75 -20.30
CA GLY A 156 -6.55 -27.61 -20.95
C GLY A 156 -5.49 -28.15 -19.99
N LEU A 157 -5.13 -27.40 -18.94
CA LEU A 157 -4.22 -27.86 -17.90
C LEU A 157 -4.76 -29.07 -17.11
N GLY A 158 -6.08 -29.27 -17.09
CA GLY A 158 -6.69 -30.48 -16.52
C GLY A 158 -6.35 -31.76 -17.29
N VAL A 159 -5.93 -31.64 -18.56
CA VAL A 159 -5.55 -32.76 -19.44
C VAL A 159 -4.03 -32.92 -19.51
N VAL A 160 -3.29 -31.81 -19.58
CA VAL A 160 -1.81 -31.81 -19.75
C VAL A 160 -1.06 -31.96 -18.42
N GLY A 161 -1.71 -31.65 -17.28
CA GLY A 161 -1.07 -31.60 -15.97
C GLY A 161 -0.59 -30.19 -15.60
N ARG A 162 -0.20 -30.01 -14.33
CA ARG A 162 0.20 -28.70 -13.76
C ARG A 162 1.69 -28.63 -13.42
N ASP A 163 2.46 -29.63 -13.85
CA ASP A 163 3.90 -29.74 -13.61
C ASP A 163 4.71 -29.11 -14.76
#